data_AF-A0A535I9N2-F1
#
_entry.id   AF-A0A535I9N2-F1
#
_cell.length_a   1.000
_cell.length_b   1.000
_cell.length_c   1.000
_cell.angle_alpha   90.00
_cell.angle_beta   90.00
_cell.angle_gamma   90.00
#
_symmetry.space_group_name_H-M   'P 1'
#
loop_
_entity.id
_entity.type
_entity.pdbx_description
1 polymer ?
#
loop_
_entity_poly.entity_id
_entity_poly.type
_entity_poly.pdbx_seq_one_letter_code
_entity_poly.pdbx_strand_id
1 'polypeptide(L)'
;METHFGADLSGVRVHADGEAQTLNRELDAQAFTVGSDIFFDEGKFSPSSSEGQGLLAHELTHVGQQGGFGAQAVQREAVAEEEDIKQAGKKPEEEAAV
;
A
#
# COMPACT_ATOMS: atom_id res chain seq x y z
N MET A 1 -14.60 -1.99 -5.57
CA MET A 1 -13.23 -2.45 -5.25
C MET A 1 -12.40 -1.32 -4.65
N GLU A 2 -12.24 -0.18 -5.34
CA GLU A 2 -11.46 0.97 -4.83
C GLU A 2 -11.86 1.45 -3.43
N THR A 3 -13.15 1.64 -3.16
CA THR A 3 -13.65 2.01 -1.82
C THR A 3 -13.30 0.99 -0.73
N HIS A 4 -13.14 -0.29 -1.10
CA HIS A 4 -12.84 -1.37 -0.17
C HIS A 4 -11.37 -1.37 0.26
N PHE A 5 -10.48 -0.97 -0.66
CA PHE A 5 -9.05 -0.85 -0.40
C PHE A 5 -8.65 0.56 0.07
N GLY A 6 -9.52 1.56 -0.10
CA GLY A 6 -9.21 2.95 0.27
C GLY A 6 -8.04 3.53 -0.52
N ALA A 7 -7.79 3.00 -1.72
CA ALA A 7 -6.61 3.28 -2.53
C ALA A 7 -7.02 3.50 -4.00
N ASP A 8 -6.21 4.28 -4.70
CA ASP A 8 -6.32 4.44 -6.15
C ASP A 8 -5.88 3.17 -6.86
N LEU A 9 -6.78 2.59 -7.67
CA LEU A 9 -6.49 1.42 -8.49
C LEU A 9 -6.20 1.78 -9.95
N SER A 10 -6.11 3.07 -10.30
CA SER A 10 -5.90 3.51 -11.69
C SER A 10 -4.57 3.05 -12.27
N GLY A 11 -3.57 2.81 -11.40
CA GLY A 11 -2.29 2.24 -11.77
C GLY A 11 -2.28 0.71 -11.93
N VAL A 12 -3.36 0.01 -11.57
CA VAL A 12 -3.44 -1.45 -11.65
C VAL A 12 -3.77 -1.90 -13.07
N ARG A 13 -2.97 -2.82 -13.60
CA ARG A 13 -3.18 -3.44 -14.91
C ARG A 13 -3.53 -4.91 -14.75
N VAL A 14 -4.48 -5.37 -15.54
CA VAL A 14 -4.93 -6.76 -15.55
C VAL A 14 -4.61 -7.37 -16.91
N HIS A 15 -3.88 -8.48 -16.90
CA HIS A 15 -3.50 -9.27 -18.06
C HIS A 15 -4.24 -10.61 -17.99
N ALA A 16 -4.98 -10.93 -19.04
CA ALA A 16 -5.76 -12.19 -19.15
C ALA A 16 -5.66 -12.77 -20.57
N ASP A 17 -4.59 -12.40 -21.28
CA ASP A 17 -4.23 -12.85 -22.61
C ASP A 17 -3.35 -14.12 -22.57
N GLY A 18 -2.98 -14.63 -23.75
CA GLY A 18 -2.26 -15.90 -23.87
C GLY A 18 -0.87 -15.91 -23.23
N GLU A 19 -0.23 -14.74 -23.06
CA GLU A 19 1.05 -14.66 -22.34
C GLU A 19 0.84 -14.86 -20.84
N ALA A 20 -0.17 -14.19 -20.27
CA ALA A 20 -0.56 -14.36 -18.87
C ALA A 20 -0.93 -15.83 -18.56
N GLN A 21 -1.62 -16.52 -19.47
CA GLN A 21 -1.92 -17.95 -19.34
C GLN A 21 -0.65 -18.82 -19.31
N THR A 22 0.30 -18.53 -20.18
CA THR A 22 1.55 -19.30 -20.25
C THR A 22 2.34 -19.16 -18.95
N LEU A 23 2.49 -17.94 -18.46
CA LEU A 23 3.18 -17.65 -17.19
C LEU A 23 2.48 -18.30 -16.00
N ASN A 24 1.15 -18.25 -15.94
CA ASN A 24 0.39 -18.90 -14.87
C ASN A 24 0.60 -20.42 -14.86
N ARG A 25 0.64 -21.06 -16.02
CA ARG A 25 0.94 -22.51 -16.13
C ARG A 25 2.36 -22.86 -15.69
N GLU A 26 3.34 -22.03 -16.02
CA GLU A 26 4.73 -22.24 -15.58
C GLU A 26 4.89 -22.11 -14.06
N LEU A 27 4.06 -21.27 -13.43
CA LEU A 27 4.06 -21.02 -12.00
C LEU A 27 3.06 -21.91 -11.22
N ASP A 28 2.31 -22.76 -11.92
CA ASP A 28 1.18 -23.54 -11.37
C ASP A 28 0.19 -22.67 -10.56
N ALA A 29 -0.11 -21.47 -11.11
CA ALA A 29 -0.92 -20.45 -10.45
C ALA A 29 -2.25 -20.19 -11.21
N GLN A 30 -3.25 -19.70 -10.48
CA GLN A 30 -4.52 -19.24 -11.09
C GLN A 30 -4.48 -17.74 -11.43
N ALA A 31 -3.73 -16.98 -10.63
CA ALA A 31 -3.34 -15.61 -10.89
C ALA A 31 -2.05 -15.33 -10.11
N PHE A 32 -1.33 -14.28 -10.51
CA PHE A 32 -0.21 -13.74 -9.74
C PHE A 32 -0.04 -12.24 -9.97
N THR A 33 0.68 -11.59 -9.06
CA THR A 33 0.88 -10.13 -9.06
C THR A 33 2.36 -9.75 -9.08
N VAL A 34 2.73 -8.82 -9.95
CA VAL A 34 4.05 -8.20 -10.03
C VAL A 34 3.90 -6.67 -10.08
N GLY A 35 4.30 -5.99 -9.01
CA GLY A 35 4.12 -4.56 -8.83
C GLY A 35 2.64 -4.18 -8.83
N SER A 36 2.21 -3.51 -9.91
CA SER A 36 0.81 -3.12 -10.15
C SER A 36 0.14 -3.94 -11.27
N ASP A 37 0.82 -4.96 -11.78
CA ASP A 37 0.34 -5.81 -12.85
C ASP A 37 -0.15 -7.16 -12.28
N ILE A 38 -1.38 -7.53 -12.61
CA ILE A 38 -2.02 -8.77 -12.20
C ILE A 38 -2.24 -9.64 -13.44
N PHE A 39 -1.79 -10.89 -13.39
CA PHE A 39 -1.86 -11.84 -14.49
C PHE A 39 -2.80 -12.99 -14.12
N PHE A 40 -3.85 -13.22 -14.90
CA PHE A 40 -4.82 -14.29 -14.68
C PHE A 40 -4.64 -15.43 -15.67
N ASP A 41 -4.88 -16.66 -15.20
CA ASP A 41 -5.02 -17.83 -16.08
C ASP A 41 -6.37 -17.78 -16.84
N GLU A 42 -6.53 -18.68 -17.82
CA GLU A 42 -7.69 -18.70 -18.70
C GLU A 42 -8.99 -18.86 -17.92
N GLY A 43 -9.93 -17.94 -18.14
CA GLY A 43 -11.24 -17.96 -17.49
C GLY A 43 -11.22 -17.64 -15.99
N LYS A 44 -10.06 -17.28 -15.40
CA LYS A 44 -9.96 -16.90 -13.98
C LYS A 44 -10.29 -15.44 -13.72
N PHE A 45 -10.07 -14.57 -14.70
CA PHE A 45 -10.54 -13.18 -14.61
C PHE A 45 -12.06 -13.10 -14.84
N SER A 46 -12.82 -13.12 -13.74
CA SER A 46 -14.29 -13.02 -13.78
C SER A 46 -14.81 -12.00 -12.75
N PRO A 47 -14.74 -10.69 -13.07
CA PRO A 47 -15.14 -9.64 -12.13
C PRO A 47 -16.66 -9.62 -11.82
N SER A 48 -17.46 -10.38 -12.57
CA SER A 48 -18.90 -10.55 -12.35
C SER A 48 -19.27 -11.76 -11.50
N SER A 49 -18.35 -12.69 -11.23
CA SER A 49 -18.60 -13.86 -10.39
C SER A 49 -18.05 -13.65 -8.98
N SER A 50 -18.70 -14.21 -7.97
CA SER A 50 -18.21 -14.10 -6.58
C SER A 50 -16.82 -14.73 -6.40
N GLU A 51 -16.56 -15.86 -7.07
CA GLU A 51 -15.23 -16.50 -7.05
C GLU A 51 -14.16 -15.63 -7.72
N GLY A 52 -14.44 -15.06 -8.88
CA GLY A 52 -13.49 -14.20 -9.59
C GLY A 52 -13.26 -12.86 -8.89
N GLN A 53 -14.28 -12.31 -8.23
CA GLN A 53 -14.13 -11.15 -7.34
C GLN A 53 -13.25 -11.46 -6.13
N GLY A 54 -13.40 -12.65 -5.53
CA GLY A 54 -12.55 -13.10 -4.43
C GLY A 54 -11.09 -13.25 -4.86
N LEU A 55 -10.85 -13.86 -6.02
CA LEU A 55 -9.50 -13.98 -6.59
C LEU A 55 -8.90 -12.60 -6.91
N LEU A 56 -9.66 -11.71 -7.54
CA LEU A 56 -9.20 -10.35 -7.83
C LEU A 56 -8.87 -9.57 -6.56
N ALA A 57 -9.66 -9.70 -5.49
CA ALA A 57 -9.38 -9.05 -4.22
C ALA A 57 -8.11 -9.60 -3.55
N HIS A 58 -7.86 -10.91 -3.68
CA HIS A 58 -6.62 -11.54 -3.21
C HIS A 58 -5.40 -10.91 -3.91
N GLU A 59 -5.42 -10.84 -5.24
CA GLU A 59 -4.33 -10.25 -6.00
C GLU A 59 -4.15 -8.75 -5.74
N LEU A 60 -5.24 -7.99 -5.63
CA LEU A 60 -5.17 -6.56 -5.26
C LEU A 60 -4.52 -6.36 -3.89
N THR A 61 -4.70 -7.28 -2.95
CA THR A 61 -3.98 -7.22 -1.67
C THR A 61 -2.47 -7.31 -1.87
N HIS A 62 -2.00 -8.16 -2.80
CA HIS A 62 -0.60 -8.24 -3.16
C HIS A 62 -0.09 -6.96 -3.84
N VAL A 63 -0.90 -6.32 -4.69
CA VAL A 63 -0.54 -5.00 -5.26
C VAL A 63 -0.29 -3.97 -4.16
N GLY A 64 -1.20 -3.89 -3.18
CA GLY A 64 -1.04 -2.97 -2.05
C GLY A 64 0.19 -3.26 -1.21
N GLN A 65 0.46 -4.54 -0.94
CA GLN A 65 1.65 -4.98 -0.19
C GLN A 65 2.96 -4.64 -0.90
N GLN A 66 2.97 -4.69 -2.24
CA GLN A 66 4.15 -4.35 -3.05
C GLN A 66 4.31 -2.83 -3.26
N GLY A 67 3.40 -2.01 -2.70
CA GLY A 67 3.39 -0.56 -2.90
C GLY A 67 2.91 -0.13 -4.28
N GLY A 68 2.20 -1.01 -4.99
CA GLY A 68 1.72 -0.80 -6.36
C GLY A 68 0.44 0.02 -6.46
N PHE A 69 -0.28 0.26 -5.36
CA PHE A 69 -1.27 1.33 -5.31
C PHE A 69 -0.51 2.65 -5.34
N GLY A 70 -0.63 3.39 -6.45
CA GLY A 70 0.09 4.63 -6.68
C GLY A 70 0.08 5.47 -5.41
N ALA A 71 1.27 5.76 -4.88
CA ALA A 71 1.41 6.45 -3.61
C ALA A 71 0.79 7.86 -3.73
N GLN A 72 -0.49 7.99 -3.40
CA GLN A 72 -0.97 9.18 -2.74
C GLN A 72 -0.40 9.14 -1.33
N ALA A 73 0.92 9.33 -1.24
CA ALA A 73 1.54 9.79 -0.02
C ALA A 73 0.81 11.08 0.33
N VAL A 74 -0.12 11.00 1.28
CA VAL A 74 -0.61 12.16 1.99
C VAL A 74 0.64 12.76 2.61
N GLN A 75 1.20 13.77 1.96
CA GLN A 75 2.25 14.58 2.54
C GLN A 75 1.61 15.29 3.73
N ARG A 76 1.74 14.69 4.91
CA ARG A 76 1.58 15.41 6.15
C ARG A 76 2.76 16.35 6.21
N GLU A 77 2.54 17.62 5.86
CA GLU A 77 3.41 18.70 6.33
C GLU A 77 3.47 18.58 7.85
N ALA A 78 4.62 18.12 8.36
CA ALA A 78 4.92 18.22 9.77
C ALA A 78 5.11 19.71 10.06
N VAL A 79 4.06 20.36 10.57
CA VAL A 79 4.24 21.61 11.32
C VAL A 79 4.93 21.23 12.62
N ALA A 80 6.26 21.32 12.61
CA ALA A 80 7.06 21.35 13.82
C ALA A 80 6.78 22.69 14.51
N GLU A 81 5.94 22.68 15.54
CA GLU A 81 5.80 23.82 16.43
C GLU A 81 6.81 23.65 17.57
N GLU A 82 7.95 24.31 17.42
CA GLU A 82 8.98 24.45 18.46
C GLU A 82 8.69 25.67 19.34
N GLU A 83 8.65 25.39 20.66
CA GLU A 83 9.23 26.18 21.75
C GLU A 83 8.57 27.52 22.17
N ASP A 84 7.92 27.53 23.35
CA ASP A 84 8.22 28.51 24.43
C ASP A 84 7.56 28.09 25.75
N ILE A 85 8.29 27.34 26.61
CA ILE A 85 7.97 27.28 28.04
C ILE A 85 9.14 27.88 28.81
N LYS A 86 9.19 29.21 28.85
CA LYS A 86 10.14 29.95 29.70
C LYS A 86 9.80 29.70 31.16
N GLN A 87 10.54 28.77 31.76
CA GLN A 87 10.58 28.55 33.20
C GLN A 87 11.26 29.75 33.88
N ALA A 88 10.45 30.62 34.47
CA ALA A 88 10.90 31.65 35.40
C ALA A 88 11.16 31.01 36.78
N GLY A 89 12.42 30.85 37.15
CA GLY A 89 12.84 30.38 38.47
C GLY A 89 14.17 31.02 38.85
N LYS A 90 14.10 32.16 39.54
CA LYS A 90 15.20 32.92 40.16
C LYS A 90 16.27 32.01 40.79
N LYS A 91 17.51 32.13 40.33
CA LYS A 91 18.75 31.92 41.11
C LYS A 91 18.90 33.08 42.13
N PRO A 92 19.70 32.98 43.23
CA PRO A 92 21.13 32.67 43.07
C PRO A 92 21.89 32.05 44.30
N GLU A 93 23.17 31.69 44.03
CA GLU A 93 24.38 31.63 44.93
C GLU A 93 24.43 30.51 45.99
N GLU A 94 25.27 29.48 45.91
CA GLU A 94 26.75 29.36 45.97
C GLU A 94 27.14 28.64 47.28
N GLU A 95 27.71 27.44 47.15
CA GLU A 95 28.40 26.69 48.20
C GLU A 95 29.69 27.39 48.62
N ALA A 96 29.99 27.48 49.92
CA ALA A 96 31.16 26.80 50.51
C ALA A 96 31.41 27.25 51.96
N ALA A 97 31.66 26.26 52.81
CA ALA A 97 32.28 26.41 54.11
C ALA A 97 33.77 26.76 53.98
N VAL A 98 34.26 27.72 54.78
CA VAL A 98 35.33 27.56 55.79
C VAL A 98 35.39 28.77 56.71
#